data_AF-A0A2A4TWI5-F1
#
_entry.id   AF-A0A2A4TWI5-F1
#
_cell.length_a   1.000
_cell.length_b   1.000
_cell.length_c   1.000
_cell.angle_alpha   90.00
_cell.angle_beta   90.00
_cell.angle_gamma   90.00
#
_symmetry.space_group_name_H-M   'P 1'
#
loop_
_entity.id
_entity.type
_entity.pdbx_description
1 polymer ?
#
loop_
_entity_poly.entity_id
_entity_poly.type
_entity_poly.pdbx_seq_one_letter_code
_entity_poly.pdbx_strand_id
1 'polypeptide(L)'
;METKSSISIYEKNDVLKGRLLSHYRSKDTLGSLLGDDEQNLANSYVDLAIVQQVSQFKKEEKLEEKDSSSNKGSQLDKYKNLYSVKKYIELAKIFEKLEGDENTYSEPVSRILMTGRAGVGKSTMSQYMAYKWSKQDLWKEKFDYVFWLPLRNLNTYMSNSTQISLARILAEQCCEFTINESSSLKLTIINEIEKILANKSKKVLLLLDGYDEIAHFMKQKTHLIAKFLQESFKTDANIILTSRPCYIYGQLKFERNLENVGFKNDSIKKYISGYFCNHDDRQALIKEMITYMNQEPSMKLLMQTPIHLRLFCGLWEEGSWKENDKSMIKLYMTLTERFLKHHLHYKYLLIEKIQQTLLA
;
A
#
# COMPACT_ATOMS: atom_id res chain seq x y z
N MET A 1 6.32 2.26 36.17
CA MET A 1 7.71 2.73 35.93
C MET A 1 8.47 1.57 35.28
N GLU A 2 8.05 1.16 34.09
CA GLU A 2 8.61 0.02 33.35
C GLU A 2 8.36 0.27 31.86
N THR A 3 9.28 0.92 31.15
CA THR A 3 9.29 0.99 29.66
C THR A 3 10.57 1.65 29.12
N LYS A 4 11.76 1.15 29.48
CA LYS A 4 13.01 1.58 28.80
C LYS A 4 14.07 0.51 28.53
N SER A 5 13.87 -0.76 28.88
CA SER A 5 14.98 -1.74 28.84
C SER A 5 14.98 -2.76 27.69
N SER A 6 14.10 -2.64 26.69
CA SER A 6 14.04 -3.61 25.57
C SER A 6 14.48 -3.04 24.21
N ILE A 7 15.00 -1.80 24.18
CA ILE A 7 15.69 -1.27 22.99
C ILE A 7 17.07 -1.93 22.95
N SER A 8 17.06 -3.13 22.37
CA SER A 8 18.06 -4.16 22.52
C SER A 8 19.40 -3.78 21.92
N ILE A 9 20.46 -4.32 22.52
CA ILE A 9 21.87 -4.30 22.15
C ILE A 9 22.15 -4.52 20.63
N TYR A 10 21.18 -5.08 19.89
CA TYR A 10 21.25 -5.25 18.43
C TYR A 10 21.31 -3.94 17.62
N GLU A 11 20.71 -2.84 18.10
CA GLU A 11 20.71 -1.55 17.36
C GLU A 11 22.08 -0.86 17.37
N LYS A 12 23.03 -1.27 18.23
CA LYS A 12 24.36 -0.65 18.33
C LYS A 12 25.40 -1.14 17.32
N ASN A 13 25.22 -2.33 16.73
CA ASN A 13 26.25 -2.96 15.86
C ASN A 13 25.92 -2.93 14.36
N ASP A 14 24.68 -2.62 13.97
CA ASP A 14 24.22 -2.58 12.57
C ASP A 14 23.51 -1.26 12.31
N VAL A 15 24.28 -0.29 11.80
CA VAL A 15 23.83 1.09 11.59
C VAL A 15 22.71 1.16 10.56
N LEU A 16 22.82 0.38 9.47
CA LEU A 16 21.80 0.30 8.43
C LEU A 16 20.48 -0.24 8.98
N LYS A 17 20.51 -1.35 9.71
CA LYS A 17 19.29 -1.94 10.30
C LYS A 17 18.64 -0.97 11.27
N GLY A 18 19.42 -0.34 12.17
CA GLY A 18 18.92 0.68 13.09
C GLY A 18 18.21 1.85 12.39
N ARG A 19 18.76 2.30 11.25
CA ARG A 19 18.15 3.35 10.41
C ARG A 19 16.83 2.90 9.78
N LEU A 20 16.80 1.74 9.13
CA LEU A 20 15.58 1.22 8.51
C LEU A 20 14.47 1.02 9.57
N LEU A 21 14.81 0.46 10.73
CA LEU A 21 13.87 0.28 11.83
C LEU A 21 13.32 1.64 12.30
N SER A 22 14.18 2.64 12.52
CA SER A 22 13.76 3.96 12.98
C SER A 22 12.90 4.69 11.94
N HIS A 23 13.30 4.63 10.66
CA HIS A 23 12.59 5.26 9.56
C HIS A 23 11.18 4.68 9.40
N TYR A 24 11.01 3.36 9.37
CA TYR A 24 9.67 2.80 9.20
C TYR A 24 8.81 2.90 10.47
N ARG A 25 9.41 2.96 11.66
CA ARG A 25 8.67 3.27 12.90
C ARG A 25 8.07 4.67 12.90
N SER A 26 8.69 5.64 12.21
CA SER A 26 8.17 7.01 12.07
C SER A 26 7.13 7.16 10.95
N LYS A 27 6.95 6.16 10.10
CA LYS A 27 5.90 6.12 9.07
C LYS A 27 4.61 5.48 9.61
N ASP A 28 4.20 5.87 10.81
CA ASP A 28 3.06 5.32 11.54
C ASP A 28 1.75 6.07 11.32
N THR A 29 1.72 7.00 10.37
CA THR A 29 0.51 7.72 9.94
C THR A 29 0.24 7.54 8.46
N LEU A 30 -1.05 7.61 8.10
CA LEU A 30 -1.52 7.84 6.74
C LEU A 30 -1.80 9.33 6.61
N GLY A 31 -1.11 9.98 5.67
CA GLY A 31 -1.30 11.41 5.42
C GLY A 31 -2.73 11.77 5.07
N SER A 32 -3.10 13.03 5.29
CA SER A 32 -4.41 13.61 4.98
C SER A 32 -4.84 13.32 3.52
N LEU A 33 -6.12 13.03 3.34
CA LEU A 33 -6.78 12.78 2.07
C LEU A 33 -8.00 13.70 1.93
N LEU A 34 -7.90 14.66 1.00
CA LEU A 34 -8.98 15.62 0.70
C LEU A 34 -9.51 16.37 1.95
N GLY A 35 -8.60 16.68 2.89
CA GLY A 35 -8.89 17.50 4.06
C GLY A 35 -9.43 16.72 5.27
N ASP A 36 -9.34 15.38 5.28
CA ASP A 36 -9.46 14.64 6.55
C ASP A 36 -8.17 14.74 7.38
N ASP A 37 -8.27 14.45 8.68
CA ASP A 37 -7.11 14.42 9.56
C ASP A 37 -6.19 13.24 9.25
N GLU A 38 -4.91 13.37 9.61
CA GLU A 38 -3.96 12.27 9.54
C GLU A 38 -4.44 11.09 10.38
N GLN A 39 -4.38 9.90 9.77
CA GLN A 39 -4.90 8.69 10.39
C GLN A 39 -3.75 7.86 10.94
N ASN A 40 -3.84 7.43 12.20
CA ASN A 40 -2.83 6.53 12.76
C ASN A 40 -2.89 5.17 12.03
N LEU A 41 -1.76 4.72 11.48
CA LEU A 41 -1.66 3.50 10.69
C LEU A 41 -2.02 2.25 11.50
N ALA A 42 -1.67 2.19 12.79
CA ALA A 42 -1.98 1.04 13.63
C ALA A 42 -3.49 0.91 13.92
N ASN A 43 -4.19 2.03 14.02
CA ASN A 43 -5.64 2.07 14.25
C ASN A 43 -6.44 1.87 12.95
N SER A 44 -5.96 2.44 11.85
CA SER A 44 -6.71 2.53 10.59
C SER A 44 -6.36 1.43 9.58
N TYR A 45 -5.22 0.74 9.73
CA TYR A 45 -4.93 -0.43 8.90
C TYR A 45 -5.79 -1.62 9.34
N VAL A 46 -6.52 -2.19 8.39
CA VAL A 46 -7.31 -3.40 8.61
C VAL A 46 -6.94 -4.43 7.55
N ASP A 47 -6.92 -5.70 7.95
CA ASP A 47 -6.58 -6.81 7.08
C ASP A 47 -7.39 -6.77 5.79
N LEU A 48 -6.63 -6.66 4.70
CA LEU A 48 -7.13 -6.72 3.34
C LEU A 48 -7.40 -8.18 2.96
N ALA A 49 -8.34 -8.36 2.05
CA ALA A 49 -8.63 -9.63 1.43
C ALA A 49 -7.56 -9.93 0.36
N ILE A 50 -6.62 -10.81 0.69
CA ILE A 50 -5.58 -11.28 -0.22
C ILE A 50 -5.96 -12.68 -0.70
N VAL A 51 -5.90 -12.92 -2.01
CA VAL A 51 -6.30 -14.20 -2.65
C VAL A 51 -5.27 -14.63 -3.68
N GLN A 52 -5.22 -15.92 -4.05
CA GLN A 52 -4.39 -16.37 -5.18
C GLN A 52 -5.09 -16.08 -6.51
N GLN A 53 -4.38 -15.50 -7.47
CA GLN A 53 -4.97 -15.07 -8.74
C GLN A 53 -5.49 -16.26 -9.58
N VAL A 54 -4.82 -17.42 -9.54
CA VAL A 54 -5.26 -18.66 -10.23
C VAL A 54 -6.63 -19.12 -9.75
N SER A 55 -6.93 -18.93 -8.46
CA SER A 55 -8.23 -19.27 -7.88
C SER A 55 -9.35 -18.32 -8.30
N GLN A 56 -8.99 -17.12 -8.77
CA GLN A 56 -9.92 -16.11 -9.28
C GLN A 56 -10.21 -16.35 -10.76
N PHE A 57 -9.18 -16.56 -11.60
CA PHE A 57 -9.38 -16.91 -13.02
C PHE A 57 -10.22 -18.17 -13.21
N LYS A 58 -9.93 -19.26 -12.47
CA LYS A 58 -10.74 -20.50 -12.52
C LYS A 58 -12.20 -20.30 -12.07
N LYS A 59 -12.48 -19.26 -11.29
CA LYS A 59 -13.86 -18.90 -10.89
C LYS A 59 -14.50 -18.00 -11.92
N GLU A 60 -13.77 -17.06 -12.50
CA GLU A 60 -14.22 -16.18 -13.59
C GLU A 60 -14.57 -17.02 -14.84
N GLU A 61 -13.73 -17.98 -15.24
CA GLU A 61 -14.04 -18.93 -16.34
C GLU A 61 -15.30 -19.75 -16.07
N LYS A 62 -15.45 -20.33 -14.87
CA LYS A 62 -16.68 -21.06 -14.47
C LYS A 62 -17.93 -20.19 -14.40
N LEU A 63 -17.77 -18.87 -14.26
CA LEU A 63 -18.86 -17.91 -14.26
C LEU A 63 -19.23 -17.50 -15.69
N GLU A 64 -18.26 -17.30 -16.57
CA GLU A 64 -18.49 -17.07 -18.00
C GLU A 64 -19.20 -18.26 -18.67
N GLU A 65 -18.82 -19.50 -18.31
CA GLU A 65 -19.52 -20.71 -18.74
C GLU A 65 -20.98 -20.75 -18.26
N LYS A 66 -21.27 -20.27 -17.03
CA LYS A 66 -22.63 -20.22 -16.49
C LYS A 66 -23.48 -19.08 -17.06
N ASP A 67 -22.89 -17.91 -17.29
CA ASP A 67 -23.55 -16.75 -17.91
C ASP A 67 -23.93 -17.02 -19.39
N SER A 68 -23.28 -17.98 -20.05
CA SER A 68 -23.69 -18.45 -21.39
C SER A 68 -25.02 -19.23 -21.39
N SER A 69 -25.50 -19.66 -20.21
CA SER A 69 -26.69 -20.52 -20.04
C SER A 69 -27.85 -19.88 -19.27
N SER A 70 -27.69 -18.67 -18.71
CA SER A 70 -28.78 -17.96 -18.02
C SER A 70 -28.58 -16.44 -18.04
N ASN A 71 -29.71 -15.71 -18.04
CA ASN A 71 -29.85 -14.24 -18.21
C ASN A 71 -28.66 -13.39 -17.70
N LYS A 72 -28.27 -12.39 -18.52
CA LYS A 72 -27.28 -11.33 -18.23
C LYS A 72 -27.35 -10.87 -16.77
N GLY A 73 -26.46 -11.39 -15.92
CA GLY A 73 -26.31 -10.93 -14.55
C GLY A 73 -25.98 -9.43 -14.51
N SER A 74 -26.52 -8.71 -13.52
CA SER A 74 -26.25 -7.29 -13.36
C SER A 74 -24.75 -7.07 -13.08
N GLN A 75 -24.19 -5.89 -13.39
CA GLN A 75 -22.80 -5.58 -13.01
C GLN A 75 -22.57 -5.76 -11.50
N LEU A 76 -23.61 -5.56 -10.70
CA LEU A 76 -23.64 -5.79 -9.26
C LEU A 76 -23.37 -7.25 -8.87
N ASP A 77 -23.80 -8.21 -9.69
CA ASP A 77 -23.58 -9.64 -9.44
C ASP A 77 -22.13 -10.03 -9.74
N LYS A 78 -21.53 -9.46 -10.79
CA LYS A 78 -20.09 -9.60 -11.08
C LYS A 78 -19.24 -9.04 -9.94
N TYR A 79 -19.59 -7.86 -9.44
CA TYR A 79 -18.93 -7.28 -8.28
C TYR A 79 -19.11 -8.13 -7.02
N LYS A 80 -20.33 -8.58 -6.67
CA LYS A 80 -20.57 -9.45 -5.50
C LYS A 80 -19.76 -10.75 -5.57
N ASN A 81 -19.61 -11.34 -6.75
CA ASN A 81 -18.87 -12.60 -6.93
C ASN A 81 -17.36 -12.44 -6.70
N LEU A 82 -16.76 -11.30 -7.08
CA LEU A 82 -15.34 -10.99 -6.78
C LEU A 82 -15.05 -10.97 -5.27
N TYR A 83 -15.98 -10.46 -4.46
CA TYR A 83 -15.82 -10.38 -3.00
C TYR A 83 -16.33 -11.61 -2.25
N SER A 84 -16.91 -12.59 -2.96
CA SER A 84 -17.44 -13.85 -2.38
C SER A 84 -16.34 -14.92 -2.19
N VAL A 85 -15.06 -14.56 -2.29
CA VAL A 85 -13.95 -15.50 -2.13
C VAL A 85 -13.87 -15.97 -0.67
N LYS A 86 -14.03 -17.28 -0.46
CA LYS A 86 -14.09 -17.89 0.88
C LYS A 86 -12.73 -18.12 1.55
N LYS A 87 -11.61 -18.01 0.81
CA LYS A 87 -10.27 -18.29 1.35
C LYS A 87 -9.35 -17.10 1.15
N TYR A 88 -9.10 -16.37 2.23
CA TYR A 88 -8.16 -15.27 2.27
C TYR A 88 -6.81 -15.73 2.83
N ILE A 89 -5.74 -15.10 2.38
CA ILE A 89 -4.39 -15.32 2.85
C ILE A 89 -4.06 -14.23 3.85
N GLU A 90 -3.56 -14.62 5.02
CA GLU A 90 -3.00 -13.67 5.98
C GLU A 90 -1.67 -13.14 5.48
N LEU A 91 -1.41 -11.85 5.68
CA LEU A 91 -0.19 -11.19 5.23
C LEU A 91 1.08 -11.91 5.73
N ALA A 92 1.08 -12.37 6.98
CA ALA A 92 2.21 -13.10 7.56
C ALA A 92 2.58 -14.36 6.78
N LYS A 93 1.59 -15.02 6.15
CA LYS A 93 1.71 -16.33 5.51
C LYS A 93 1.98 -16.25 4.00
N ILE A 94 2.10 -15.06 3.41
CA ILE A 94 2.24 -14.91 1.95
C ILE A 94 3.53 -15.51 1.37
N PHE A 95 4.50 -15.89 2.21
CA PHE A 95 5.75 -16.56 1.80
C PHE A 95 5.75 -18.06 2.14
N GLU A 96 4.76 -18.54 2.91
CA GLU A 96 4.63 -19.94 3.29
C GLU A 96 4.02 -20.74 2.14
N LYS A 97 4.09 -22.07 2.19
CA LYS A 97 3.40 -22.93 1.23
C LYS A 97 1.89 -22.76 1.38
N LEU A 98 1.20 -22.42 0.29
CA LEU A 98 -0.25 -22.28 0.28
C LEU A 98 -0.88 -23.50 -0.40
N GLU A 99 -2.11 -23.83 0.00
CA GLU A 99 -2.88 -24.85 -0.71
C GLU A 99 -3.11 -24.43 -2.17
N GLY A 100 -2.89 -25.35 -3.10
CA GLY A 100 -3.02 -25.09 -4.53
C GLY A 100 -1.74 -24.59 -5.21
N ASP A 101 -0.67 -24.33 -4.45
CA ASP A 101 0.67 -24.24 -5.04
C ASP A 101 0.97 -25.61 -5.67
N GLU A 102 1.25 -25.64 -6.97
CA GLU A 102 1.85 -26.82 -7.59
C GLU A 102 3.16 -27.14 -6.84
N ASN A 103 3.48 -28.42 -6.66
CA ASN A 103 4.64 -28.90 -5.88
C ASN A 103 6.02 -28.51 -6.48
N THR A 104 6.08 -27.44 -7.25
CA THR A 104 7.20 -27.02 -8.08
C THR A 104 8.31 -26.33 -7.29
N TYR A 105 8.03 -25.82 -6.08
CA TYR A 105 9.00 -25.08 -5.28
C TYR A 105 9.37 -25.86 -4.00
N SER A 106 10.62 -26.32 -3.95
CA SER A 106 11.24 -26.96 -2.77
C SER A 106 11.69 -25.95 -1.71
N GLU A 107 11.82 -24.67 -2.08
CA GLU A 107 12.16 -23.56 -1.19
C GLU A 107 10.92 -22.67 -0.92
N PRO A 108 10.86 -21.95 0.23
CA PRO A 108 9.80 -20.97 0.47
C PRO A 108 9.80 -19.90 -0.62
N VAL A 109 8.61 -19.46 -1.01
CA VAL A 109 8.42 -18.44 -2.06
C VAL A 109 9.25 -17.20 -1.73
N SER A 110 9.87 -16.64 -2.76
CA SER A 110 10.76 -15.49 -2.72
C SER A 110 10.33 -14.38 -3.70
N ARG A 111 9.58 -14.71 -4.77
CA ARG A 111 9.13 -13.74 -5.78
C ARG A 111 7.60 -13.67 -5.83
N ILE A 112 7.03 -12.62 -5.24
CA ILE A 112 5.57 -12.41 -5.15
C ILE A 112 5.17 -11.19 -5.99
N LEU A 113 4.23 -11.40 -6.90
CA LEU A 113 3.46 -10.31 -7.50
C LEU A 113 2.19 -10.09 -6.67
N MET A 114 1.95 -8.85 -6.27
CA MET A 114 0.76 -8.42 -5.55
C MET A 114 -0.04 -7.44 -6.42
N THR A 115 -1.06 -7.94 -7.10
CA THR A 115 -1.94 -7.12 -7.93
C THR A 115 -3.10 -6.56 -7.12
N GLY A 116 -3.76 -5.55 -7.69
CA GLY A 116 -5.00 -5.02 -7.13
C GLY A 116 -5.42 -3.75 -7.84
N ARG A 117 -6.73 -3.49 -7.91
CA ARG A 117 -7.28 -2.33 -8.63
C ARG A 117 -6.80 -1.00 -8.02
N ALA A 118 -7.10 0.12 -8.67
CA ALA A 118 -6.84 1.43 -8.09
C ALA A 118 -7.63 1.60 -6.77
N GLY A 119 -7.04 2.23 -5.77
CA GLY A 119 -7.73 2.52 -4.50
C GLY A 119 -7.85 1.35 -3.51
N VAL A 120 -7.43 0.13 -3.86
CA VAL A 120 -7.51 -1.06 -2.97
C VAL A 120 -6.49 -1.07 -1.81
N GLY A 121 -5.63 -0.05 -1.72
CA GLY A 121 -4.66 0.08 -0.62
C GLY A 121 -3.33 -0.65 -0.81
N LYS A 122 -2.87 -0.89 -2.06
CA LYS A 122 -1.55 -1.52 -2.32
C LYS A 122 -0.40 -0.80 -1.62
N SER A 123 -0.27 0.52 -1.81
CA SER A 123 0.79 1.31 -1.16
C SER A 123 0.63 1.39 0.35
N THR A 124 -0.60 1.48 0.85
CA THR A 124 -0.91 1.42 2.30
C THR A 124 -0.48 0.08 2.90
N MET A 125 -0.71 -1.03 2.20
CA MET A 125 -0.23 -2.34 2.60
C MET A 125 1.30 -2.41 2.56
N SER A 126 1.94 -1.79 1.55
CA SER A 126 3.40 -1.72 1.49
C SER A 126 3.99 -0.98 2.68
N GLN A 127 3.44 0.19 3.01
CA GLN A 127 3.80 0.95 4.22
C GLN A 127 3.59 0.11 5.49
N TYR A 128 2.44 -0.56 5.60
CA TYR A 128 2.12 -1.40 6.76
C TYR A 128 3.08 -2.58 6.94
N MET A 129 3.49 -3.24 5.85
CA MET A 129 4.48 -4.31 5.88
C MET A 129 5.82 -3.83 6.46
N ALA A 130 6.32 -2.69 5.97
CA ALA A 130 7.56 -2.09 6.46
C ALA A 130 7.44 -1.63 7.91
N TYR A 131 6.32 -1.00 8.28
CA TYR A 131 6.01 -0.59 9.64
C TYR A 131 5.97 -1.77 10.62
N LYS A 132 5.24 -2.84 10.32
CA LYS A 132 5.14 -4.02 11.21
C LYS A 132 6.45 -4.78 11.30
N TRP A 133 7.22 -4.87 10.22
CA TRP A 133 8.59 -5.40 10.28
C TRP A 133 9.46 -4.58 11.24
N SER A 134 9.37 -3.25 11.18
CA SER A 134 10.14 -2.36 12.05
C SER A 134 9.81 -2.48 13.53
N LYS A 135 8.57 -2.87 13.85
CA LYS A 135 8.10 -3.21 15.20
C LYS A 135 8.44 -4.64 15.62
N GLN A 136 9.07 -5.42 14.74
CA GLN A 136 9.37 -6.84 14.92
C GLN A 136 8.11 -7.73 15.01
N ASP A 137 7.00 -7.27 14.47
CA ASP A 137 5.71 -7.99 14.48
C ASP A 137 5.46 -8.78 13.19
N LEU A 138 6.24 -8.53 12.13
CA LEU A 138 6.09 -9.18 10.84
C LEU A 138 7.45 -9.61 10.28
N TRP A 139 7.59 -10.90 9.97
CA TRP A 139 8.74 -11.51 9.29
C TRP A 139 10.12 -11.27 9.92
N LYS A 140 10.20 -10.93 11.21
CA LYS A 140 11.48 -10.68 11.91
C LYS A 140 12.50 -11.81 11.79
N GLU A 141 12.04 -13.07 11.76
CA GLU A 141 12.91 -14.25 11.65
C GLU A 141 13.31 -14.55 10.18
N LYS A 142 12.52 -14.06 9.22
CA LYS A 142 12.75 -14.31 7.79
C LYS A 142 13.67 -13.25 7.18
N PHE A 143 13.49 -11.98 7.53
CA PHE A 143 14.22 -10.86 6.92
C PHE A 143 15.03 -10.04 7.93
N ASP A 144 16.32 -9.92 7.65
CA ASP A 144 17.22 -9.04 8.39
C ASP A 144 17.06 -7.58 7.96
N TYR A 145 16.72 -7.34 6.69
CA TYR A 145 16.53 -6.01 6.10
C TYR A 145 15.31 -6.00 5.19
N VAL A 146 14.48 -4.96 5.31
CA VAL A 146 13.37 -4.67 4.40
C VAL A 146 13.64 -3.31 3.77
N PHE A 147 13.54 -3.23 2.44
CA PHE A 147 13.62 -1.98 1.69
C PHE A 147 12.29 -1.74 0.98
N TRP A 148 11.51 -0.80 1.48
CA TRP A 148 10.30 -0.32 0.83
C TRP A 148 10.60 0.84 -0.12
N LEU A 149 10.41 0.60 -1.41
CA LEU A 149 10.68 1.55 -2.48
C LEU A 149 9.41 1.81 -3.31
N PRO A 150 8.76 2.97 -3.13
CA PRO A 150 7.77 3.48 -4.08
C PRO A 150 8.42 3.74 -5.44
N LEU A 151 7.98 3.04 -6.48
CA LEU A 151 8.62 3.06 -7.79
C LEU A 151 8.44 4.39 -8.53
N ARG A 152 7.37 5.17 -8.27
CA ARG A 152 7.27 6.58 -8.72
C ARG A 152 8.44 7.44 -8.30
N ASN A 153 9.12 7.14 -7.18
CA ASN A 153 10.25 7.93 -6.74
C ASN A 153 11.44 7.79 -7.69
N LEU A 154 11.46 6.74 -8.53
CA LEU A 154 12.52 6.58 -9.52
C LEU A 154 12.53 7.69 -10.59
N ASN A 155 11.42 8.42 -10.72
CA ASN A 155 11.33 9.57 -11.61
C ASN A 155 12.35 10.68 -11.25
N THR A 156 12.80 10.78 -9.99
CA THR A 156 13.82 11.77 -9.59
C THR A 156 15.19 11.50 -10.19
N TYR A 157 15.43 10.28 -10.69
CA TYR A 157 16.70 9.87 -11.29
C TYR A 157 16.73 10.01 -12.80
N MET A 158 15.62 10.44 -13.41
CA MET A 158 15.45 10.55 -14.86
C MET A 158 16.37 11.59 -15.51
N SER A 159 16.72 12.66 -14.80
CA SER A 159 17.57 13.74 -15.31
C SER A 159 19.06 13.53 -15.09
N ASN A 160 19.46 12.47 -14.37
CA ASN A 160 20.85 12.22 -14.04
C ASN A 160 21.50 11.32 -15.10
N SER A 161 22.53 11.83 -15.78
CA SER A 161 23.30 11.11 -16.81
C SER A 161 24.29 10.09 -16.23
N THR A 162 24.34 9.93 -14.91
CA THR A 162 25.27 9.02 -14.24
C THR A 162 24.62 7.67 -13.97
N GLN A 163 25.41 6.61 -14.07
CA GLN A 163 24.98 5.26 -13.73
C GLN A 163 24.78 5.16 -12.22
N ILE A 164 23.53 4.96 -11.78
CA ILE A 164 23.18 4.83 -10.36
C ILE A 164 22.97 3.35 -10.04
N SER A 165 23.64 2.83 -9.00
CA SER A 165 23.51 1.44 -8.59
C SER A 165 22.22 1.17 -7.79
N LEU A 166 21.76 -0.08 -7.80
CA LEU A 166 20.64 -0.54 -6.96
C LEU A 166 20.83 -0.12 -5.50
N ALA A 167 22.01 -0.38 -4.92
CA ALA A 167 22.30 -0.04 -3.52
C ALA A 167 22.22 1.46 -3.23
N ARG A 168 22.66 2.31 -4.17
CA ARG A 168 22.54 3.76 -4.04
C ARG A 168 21.09 4.22 -4.01
N ILE A 169 20.25 3.70 -4.90
CA ILE A 169 18.81 4.00 -4.90
C ILE A 169 18.16 3.54 -3.60
N LEU A 170 18.46 2.32 -3.14
CA LEU A 170 17.94 1.80 -1.88
C LEU A 170 18.37 2.68 -0.69
N ALA A 171 19.64 3.08 -0.64
CA ALA A 171 20.12 4.00 0.39
C ALA A 171 19.32 5.31 0.37
N GLU A 172 19.29 6.00 -0.77
CA GLU A 172 18.68 7.33 -0.88
C GLU A 172 17.16 7.33 -0.67
N GLN A 173 16.47 6.23 -1.02
CA GLN A 173 15.01 6.16 -0.96
C GLN A 173 14.46 5.48 0.31
N CYS A 174 15.24 4.59 0.94
CA CYS A 174 14.79 3.80 2.10
C CYS A 174 15.48 4.23 3.40
N CYS A 175 16.69 4.79 3.32
CA CYS A 175 17.42 5.29 4.48
C CYS A 175 17.30 6.81 4.50
N GLU A 176 16.42 7.33 5.35
CA GLU A 176 16.29 8.77 5.53
C GLU A 176 17.62 9.37 5.96
N PHE A 177 18.10 10.33 5.17
CA PHE A 177 19.31 11.09 5.46
C PHE A 177 18.95 12.51 5.83
N THR A 178 19.56 13.03 6.90
CA THR A 178 19.42 14.44 7.27
C THR A 178 20.33 15.31 6.41
N ILE A 179 20.00 16.60 6.30
CA ILE A 179 20.76 17.58 5.48
C ILE A 179 22.22 17.70 5.97
N ASN A 180 22.46 17.49 7.26
CA ASN A 180 23.76 17.67 7.90
C ASN A 180 24.61 16.38 7.94
N GLU A 181 24.11 15.26 7.41
CA GLU A 181 24.87 14.00 7.43
C GLU A 181 25.99 13.98 6.41
N SER A 182 27.16 13.48 6.84
CA SER A 182 28.36 13.46 6.01
C SER A 182 28.20 12.58 4.78
N SER A 183 28.81 13.00 3.68
CA SER A 183 28.90 12.18 2.45
C SER A 183 29.59 10.84 2.70
N SER A 184 30.54 10.77 3.66
CA SER A 184 31.19 9.52 4.05
C SER A 184 30.23 8.50 4.67
N LEU A 185 29.25 8.95 5.44
CA LEU A 185 28.24 8.08 6.03
C LEU A 185 27.31 7.52 4.95
N LYS A 186 26.87 8.37 4.01
CA LYS A 186 26.07 7.93 2.86
C LYS A 186 26.78 6.84 2.06
N LEU A 187 28.07 7.05 1.73
CA LEU A 187 28.88 6.05 1.05
C LEU A 187 29.04 4.75 1.87
N THR A 188 29.19 4.86 3.19
CA THR A 188 29.28 3.70 4.07
C THR A 188 28.00 2.85 4.00
N ILE A 189 26.83 3.49 4.08
CA ILE A 189 25.53 2.82 3.97
C ILE A 189 25.36 2.17 2.59
N ILE A 190 25.74 2.85 1.51
CA ILE A 190 25.67 2.28 0.15
C ILE A 190 26.53 1.02 0.06
N ASN A 191 27.79 1.08 0.52
CA ASN A 191 28.71 -0.06 0.51
C ASN A 191 28.22 -1.22 1.38
N GLU A 192 27.55 -0.93 2.50
CA GLU A 192 26.94 -1.93 3.36
C GLU A 192 25.77 -2.64 2.66
N ILE A 193 24.89 -1.89 1.99
CA ILE A 193 23.80 -2.46 1.18
C ILE A 193 24.36 -3.34 0.05
N GLU A 194 25.40 -2.90 -0.66
CA GLU A 194 26.06 -3.72 -1.69
C GLU A 194 26.58 -5.05 -1.13
N LYS A 195 27.26 -5.00 0.02
CA LYS A 195 27.76 -6.21 0.70
C LYS A 195 26.63 -7.13 1.14
N ILE A 196 25.52 -6.60 1.62
CA ILE A 196 24.37 -7.39 2.06
C ILE A 196 23.68 -8.04 0.86
N LEU A 197 23.47 -7.31 -0.23
CA LEU A 197 22.89 -7.85 -1.45
C LEU A 197 23.77 -8.94 -2.08
N ALA A 198 25.10 -8.82 -1.97
CA ALA A 198 26.04 -9.84 -2.45
C ALA A 198 26.11 -11.09 -1.54
N ASN A 199 26.16 -10.91 -0.22
CA ASN A 199 26.50 -12.00 0.71
C ASN A 199 25.31 -12.56 1.50
N LYS A 200 24.24 -11.79 1.66
CA LYS A 200 23.07 -12.11 2.51
C LYS A 200 21.74 -11.83 1.81
N SER A 201 21.73 -11.82 0.46
CA SER A 201 20.55 -11.46 -0.33
C SER A 201 19.28 -12.18 0.11
N LYS A 202 19.34 -13.49 0.38
CA LYS A 202 18.16 -14.28 0.81
C LYS A 202 17.48 -13.80 2.10
N LYS A 203 18.15 -12.98 2.92
CA LYS A 203 17.61 -12.34 4.15
C LYS A 203 17.12 -10.90 3.92
N VAL A 204 17.15 -10.43 2.69
CA VAL A 204 16.63 -9.12 2.26
C VAL A 204 15.26 -9.28 1.63
N LEU A 205 14.36 -8.33 1.93
CA LEU A 205 13.11 -8.13 1.21
C LEU A 205 13.13 -6.77 0.49
N LEU A 206 12.96 -6.80 -0.83
CA LEU A 206 12.68 -5.64 -1.66
C LEU A 206 11.16 -5.53 -1.86
N LEU A 207 10.57 -4.50 -1.27
CA LEU A 207 9.16 -4.18 -1.44
C LEU A 207 9.04 -3.05 -2.47
N LEU A 208 8.82 -3.46 -3.71
CA LEU A 208 8.78 -2.59 -4.89
C LEU A 208 7.32 -2.18 -5.15
N ASP A 209 6.99 -0.95 -4.78
CA ASP A 209 5.59 -0.50 -4.71
C ASP A 209 5.21 0.36 -5.92
N GLY A 210 4.28 -0.12 -6.77
CA GLY A 210 3.70 0.68 -7.87
C GLY A 210 4.35 0.46 -9.24
N TYR A 211 4.51 -0.79 -9.70
CA TYR A 211 5.13 -1.08 -11.00
C TYR A 211 4.41 -0.41 -12.18
N ASP A 212 3.08 -0.23 -12.11
CA ASP A 212 2.30 0.45 -13.14
C ASP A 212 2.77 1.89 -13.42
N GLU A 213 3.40 2.54 -12.44
CA GLU A 213 3.93 3.91 -12.55
C GLU A 213 5.17 3.98 -13.46
N ILE A 214 5.91 2.88 -13.60
CA ILE A 214 7.17 2.81 -14.36
C ILE A 214 7.14 1.82 -15.54
N ALA A 215 6.02 1.12 -15.75
CA ALA A 215 5.89 0.06 -16.75
C ALA A 215 6.23 0.53 -18.18
N HIS A 216 6.00 1.80 -18.50
CA HIS A 216 6.31 2.37 -19.81
C HIS A 216 7.82 2.40 -20.12
N PHE A 217 8.68 2.52 -19.11
CA PHE A 217 10.14 2.47 -19.26
C PHE A 217 10.65 1.07 -19.62
N MET A 218 9.88 0.02 -19.32
CA MET A 218 10.29 -1.37 -19.54
C MET A 218 10.36 -1.76 -21.02
N LYS A 219 9.77 -0.94 -21.90
CA LYS A 219 9.91 -1.08 -23.35
C LYS A 219 11.34 -0.78 -23.83
N GLN A 220 12.09 0.04 -23.09
CA GLN A 220 13.46 0.43 -23.42
C GLN A 220 14.42 -0.27 -22.45
N LYS A 221 14.98 -1.42 -22.84
CA LYS A 221 15.85 -2.23 -21.96
C LYS A 221 17.09 -1.48 -21.45
N THR A 222 17.58 -0.49 -22.19
CA THR A 222 18.73 0.34 -21.82
C THR A 222 18.37 1.46 -20.84
N HIS A 223 17.08 1.69 -20.58
CA HIS A 223 16.62 2.72 -19.66
C HIS A 223 17.07 2.42 -18.22
N LEU A 224 17.52 3.44 -17.49
CA LEU A 224 18.06 3.30 -16.14
C LEU A 224 17.11 2.55 -15.19
N ILE A 225 15.82 2.90 -15.22
CA ILE A 225 14.78 2.27 -14.41
C ILE A 225 14.55 0.80 -14.80
N ALA A 226 14.64 0.46 -16.09
CA ALA A 226 14.52 -0.92 -16.55
C ALA A 226 15.73 -1.75 -16.08
N LYS A 227 16.94 -1.19 -16.17
CA LYS A 227 18.17 -1.79 -15.65
C LYS A 227 18.09 -2.01 -14.14
N PHE A 228 17.62 -1.02 -13.39
CA PHE A 228 17.40 -1.12 -11.94
C PHE A 228 16.50 -2.31 -11.57
N LEU A 229 15.35 -2.45 -12.22
CA LEU A 229 14.47 -3.59 -11.96
C LEU A 229 15.13 -4.92 -12.34
N GLN A 230 15.81 -4.98 -13.49
CA GLN A 230 16.53 -6.19 -13.89
C GLN A 230 17.62 -6.56 -12.88
N GLU A 231 18.38 -5.60 -12.37
CA GLU A 231 19.38 -5.81 -11.32
C GLU A 231 18.74 -6.30 -10.03
N SER A 232 17.62 -5.70 -9.62
CA SER A 232 16.85 -6.13 -8.45
C SER A 232 16.44 -7.60 -8.54
N PHE A 233 15.89 -8.02 -9.69
CA PHE A 233 15.46 -9.40 -9.93
C PHE A 233 16.60 -10.40 -10.16
N LYS A 234 17.83 -9.94 -10.45
CA LYS A 234 19.04 -10.77 -10.54
C LYS A 234 19.65 -11.09 -9.18
N THR A 235 19.30 -10.35 -8.13
CA THR A 235 19.73 -10.68 -6.76
C THR A 235 19.00 -11.93 -6.26
N ASP A 236 19.52 -12.56 -5.20
CA ASP A 236 18.80 -13.61 -4.46
C ASP A 236 17.84 -13.04 -3.40
N ALA A 237 17.64 -11.70 -3.36
CA ALA A 237 16.75 -11.04 -2.40
C ALA A 237 15.29 -11.35 -2.66
N ASN A 238 14.47 -11.46 -1.62
CA ASN A 238 13.04 -11.69 -1.76
C ASN A 238 12.39 -10.42 -2.32
N ILE A 239 11.38 -10.57 -3.17
CA ILE A 239 10.72 -9.45 -3.84
C ILE A 239 9.22 -9.58 -3.66
N ILE A 240 8.60 -8.50 -3.19
CA ILE A 240 7.17 -8.24 -3.37
C ILE A 240 7.07 -7.06 -4.34
N LEU A 241 6.47 -7.29 -5.50
CA LEU A 241 6.17 -6.23 -6.47
C LEU A 241 4.68 -5.94 -6.44
N THR A 242 4.28 -4.69 -6.19
CA THR A 242 2.87 -4.29 -6.29
C THR A 242 2.56 -3.69 -7.66
N SER A 243 1.38 -3.96 -8.23
CA SER A 243 0.95 -3.36 -9.49
C SER A 243 -0.57 -3.35 -9.67
N ARG A 244 -1.07 -2.53 -10.60
CA ARG A 244 -2.43 -2.72 -11.14
C ARG A 244 -2.48 -3.98 -12.02
N PRO A 245 -3.66 -4.64 -12.11
CA PRO A 245 -3.90 -5.64 -13.16
C PRO A 245 -3.58 -5.04 -14.53
N CYS A 246 -3.08 -5.87 -15.44
CA CYS A 246 -2.81 -5.56 -16.86
C CYS A 246 -1.52 -4.76 -17.18
N TYR A 247 -0.70 -4.36 -16.19
CA TYR A 247 0.54 -3.61 -16.46
C TYR A 247 1.80 -4.48 -16.49
N ILE A 248 1.75 -5.74 -16.06
CA ILE A 248 2.93 -6.60 -15.94
C ILE A 248 3.44 -7.04 -17.32
N TYR A 249 4.69 -6.68 -17.63
CA TYR A 249 5.37 -7.10 -18.86
C TYR A 249 6.15 -8.39 -18.61
N GLY A 250 6.00 -9.37 -19.51
CA GLY A 250 6.40 -10.78 -19.37
C GLY A 250 7.90 -11.11 -19.29
N GLN A 251 8.73 -10.20 -18.80
CA GLN A 251 10.15 -10.47 -18.53
C GLN A 251 10.42 -10.77 -17.05
N LEU A 252 9.56 -10.32 -16.14
CA LEU A 252 9.70 -10.59 -14.71
C LEU A 252 9.03 -11.93 -14.38
N LYS A 253 9.78 -12.81 -13.72
CA LYS A 253 9.28 -14.11 -13.27
C LYS A 253 8.85 -14.00 -11.81
N PHE A 254 7.64 -14.46 -11.54
CA PHE A 254 7.07 -14.55 -10.19
C PHE A 254 6.75 -16.01 -9.90
N GLU A 255 7.00 -16.42 -8.67
CA GLU A 255 6.67 -17.75 -8.16
C GLU A 255 5.24 -17.77 -7.64
N ARG A 256 4.72 -16.61 -7.21
CA ARG A 256 3.37 -16.47 -6.69
C ARG A 256 2.71 -15.18 -7.14
N ASN A 257 1.47 -15.29 -7.60
CA ASN A 257 0.61 -14.16 -7.97
C ASN A 257 -0.56 -14.07 -6.99
N LEU A 258 -0.57 -12.99 -6.22
CA LEU A 258 -1.60 -12.65 -5.24
C LEU A 258 -2.37 -11.42 -5.70
N GLU A 259 -3.64 -11.36 -5.33
CA GLU A 259 -4.49 -10.20 -5.58
C GLU A 259 -5.03 -9.66 -4.25
N ASN A 260 -4.84 -8.36 -4.03
CA ASN A 260 -5.51 -7.60 -3.00
C ASN A 260 -6.85 -7.09 -3.55
N VAL A 261 -7.95 -7.65 -3.05
CA VAL A 261 -9.30 -7.28 -3.48
C VAL A 261 -9.92 -6.17 -2.62
N GLY A 262 -9.25 -5.67 -1.59
CA GLY A 262 -9.75 -4.61 -0.70
C GLY A 262 -10.23 -5.13 0.65
N PHE A 263 -11.22 -4.49 1.26
CA PHE A 263 -11.73 -4.87 2.57
C PHE A 263 -12.65 -6.09 2.54
N LYS A 264 -12.48 -6.97 3.53
CA LYS A 264 -13.48 -7.98 3.89
C LYS A 264 -14.70 -7.28 4.48
N ASN A 265 -15.87 -7.91 4.41
CA ASN A 265 -17.09 -7.36 5.01
C ASN A 265 -16.94 -7.02 6.51
N ASP A 266 -16.23 -7.87 7.26
CA ASP A 266 -15.99 -7.65 8.69
C ASP A 266 -14.92 -6.58 8.94
N SER A 267 -14.03 -6.34 7.97
CA SER A 267 -12.98 -5.31 8.05
C SER A 267 -13.55 -3.89 7.95
N ILE A 268 -14.66 -3.68 7.25
CA ILE A 268 -15.28 -2.35 7.09
C ILE A 268 -15.64 -1.73 8.44
N LYS A 269 -16.29 -2.50 9.33
CA LYS A 269 -16.68 -2.00 10.67
C LYS A 269 -15.47 -1.66 11.51
N LYS A 270 -14.40 -2.47 11.43
CA LYS A 270 -13.14 -2.22 12.13
C LYS A 270 -12.49 -0.92 11.64
N TYR A 271 -12.48 -0.71 10.32
CA TYR A 271 -11.92 0.50 9.72
C TYR A 271 -12.66 1.75 10.19
N ILE A 272 -13.99 1.73 10.12
CA ILE A 272 -14.84 2.84 10.57
C ILE A 272 -14.58 3.15 12.05
N SER A 273 -14.46 2.12 12.88
CA SER A 273 -14.17 2.30 14.31
C SER A 273 -12.77 2.90 14.54
N GLY A 274 -11.78 2.51 13.74
CA GLY A 274 -10.43 3.07 13.78
C GLY A 274 -10.38 4.52 13.30
N TYR A 275 -11.14 4.86 12.25
CA TYR A 275 -11.21 6.21 11.69
C TYR A 275 -11.76 7.21 12.71
N PHE A 276 -12.90 6.89 13.33
CA PHE A 276 -13.56 7.76 14.31
C PHE A 276 -13.02 7.59 15.74
N CYS A 277 -11.88 6.91 15.96
CA CYS A 277 -11.44 6.56 17.31
C CYS A 277 -11.23 7.76 18.24
N ASN A 278 -10.82 8.91 17.66
CA ASN A 278 -10.56 10.15 18.38
C ASN A 278 -11.71 11.16 18.31
N HIS A 279 -12.84 10.82 17.67
CA HIS A 279 -13.99 11.71 17.57
C HIS A 279 -14.84 11.65 18.84
N ASP A 280 -15.33 12.80 19.30
CA ASP A 280 -16.16 12.91 20.51
C ASP A 280 -17.45 12.10 20.38
N ASP A 281 -18.20 12.31 19.29
CA ASP A 281 -19.46 11.62 18.99
C ASP A 281 -19.30 10.24 18.30
N ARG A 282 -18.13 9.59 18.43
CA ARG A 282 -17.79 8.39 17.66
C ARG A 282 -18.86 7.30 17.71
N GLN A 283 -19.48 7.06 18.86
CA GLN A 283 -20.47 5.98 19.00
C GLN A 283 -21.71 6.24 18.14
N ALA A 284 -22.19 7.49 18.08
CA ALA A 284 -23.34 7.87 17.28
C ALA A 284 -23.01 7.77 15.79
N LEU A 285 -21.91 8.41 15.36
CA LEU A 285 -21.46 8.40 13.95
C LEU A 285 -21.26 6.98 13.42
N ILE A 286 -20.54 6.12 14.16
CA ILE A 286 -20.29 4.73 13.76
C ILE A 286 -21.62 3.96 13.63
N LYS A 287 -22.53 4.12 14.60
CA LYS A 287 -23.82 3.41 14.61
C LYS A 287 -24.70 3.82 13.43
N GLU A 288 -24.82 5.12 13.16
CA GLU A 288 -25.62 5.66 12.06
C GLU A 288 -25.05 5.22 10.71
N MET A 289 -23.74 5.36 10.51
CA MET A 289 -23.07 4.96 9.26
C MET A 289 -23.21 3.46 8.98
N ILE A 290 -23.03 2.61 10.00
CA ILE A 290 -23.22 1.15 9.85
C ILE A 290 -24.68 0.82 9.53
N THR A 291 -25.64 1.52 10.14
CA THR A 291 -27.07 1.34 9.87
C THR A 291 -27.38 1.67 8.41
N TYR A 292 -26.92 2.83 7.93
CA TYR A 292 -27.06 3.26 6.55
C TYR A 292 -26.45 2.24 5.56
N MET A 293 -25.22 1.81 5.77
CA MET A 293 -24.57 0.81 4.89
C MET A 293 -25.27 -0.55 4.87
N ASN A 294 -25.96 -0.94 5.96
CA ASN A 294 -26.73 -2.19 5.98
C ASN A 294 -28.04 -2.07 5.19
N GLN A 295 -28.62 -0.86 5.11
CA GLN A 295 -29.80 -0.57 4.31
C GLN A 295 -29.49 -0.40 2.81
N GLU A 296 -28.24 -0.05 2.47
CA GLU A 296 -27.81 0.24 1.10
C GLU A 296 -26.70 -0.74 0.61
N PRO A 297 -27.05 -1.92 0.06
CA PRO A 297 -26.08 -2.92 -0.38
C PRO A 297 -25.11 -2.46 -1.46
N SER A 298 -25.54 -1.55 -2.36
CA SER A 298 -24.71 -0.96 -3.40
C SER A 298 -23.57 -0.12 -2.81
N MET A 299 -23.88 0.66 -1.77
CA MET A 299 -22.89 1.45 -1.03
C MET A 299 -21.94 0.55 -0.26
N LYS A 300 -22.46 -0.49 0.41
CA LYS A 300 -21.61 -1.47 1.10
C LYS A 300 -20.58 -2.13 0.18
N LEU A 301 -20.98 -2.48 -1.04
CA LEU A 301 -20.10 -3.02 -2.08
C LEU A 301 -19.03 -2.00 -2.50
N LEU A 302 -19.42 -0.73 -2.67
CA LEU A 302 -18.49 0.36 -3.00
C LEU A 302 -17.43 0.56 -1.90
N MET A 303 -17.86 0.49 -0.64
CA MET A 303 -17.02 0.66 0.55
C MET A 303 -16.04 -0.48 0.83
N GLN A 304 -16.13 -1.59 0.09
CA GLN A 304 -15.08 -2.60 0.13
C GLN A 304 -13.77 -2.11 -0.50
N THR A 305 -13.81 -1.04 -1.31
CA THR A 305 -12.57 -0.37 -1.75
C THR A 305 -12.15 0.65 -0.69
N PRO A 306 -10.98 0.51 -0.06
CA PRO A 306 -10.52 1.37 1.03
C PRO A 306 -10.54 2.86 0.74
N ILE A 307 -10.18 3.30 -0.48
CA ILE A 307 -10.23 4.73 -0.80
C ILE A 307 -11.66 5.28 -0.72
N HIS A 308 -12.66 4.52 -1.19
CA HIS A 308 -14.06 4.97 -1.11
C HIS A 308 -14.53 5.04 0.33
N LEU A 309 -14.18 4.04 1.16
CA LEU A 309 -14.55 4.04 2.56
C LEU A 309 -13.93 5.21 3.32
N ARG A 310 -12.64 5.51 3.12
CA ARG A 310 -12.00 6.67 3.75
C ARG A 310 -12.68 7.98 3.36
N LEU A 311 -12.91 8.17 2.06
CA LEU A 311 -13.57 9.36 1.53
C LEU A 311 -15.00 9.49 2.06
N PHE A 312 -15.70 8.37 2.18
CA PHE A 312 -17.06 8.34 2.71
C PHE A 312 -17.10 8.64 4.22
N CYS A 313 -16.15 8.12 5.01
CA CYS A 313 -16.01 8.50 6.42
C CYS A 313 -15.85 10.01 6.57
N GLY A 314 -14.97 10.63 5.77
CA GLY A 314 -14.75 12.08 5.83
C GLY A 314 -16.00 12.90 5.47
N LEU A 315 -16.81 12.45 4.50
CA LEU A 315 -18.08 13.11 4.18
C LEU A 315 -19.14 12.90 5.26
N TRP A 316 -19.11 11.73 5.90
CA TRP A 316 -20.03 11.36 6.97
C TRP A 316 -19.77 12.20 8.23
N GLU A 317 -18.51 12.37 8.59
CA GLU A 317 -18.05 13.22 9.70
C GLU A 317 -18.55 14.66 9.58
N GLU A 318 -18.51 15.23 8.38
CA GLU A 318 -18.93 16.60 8.10
C GLU A 318 -20.45 16.77 7.96
N GLY A 319 -21.23 15.69 8.04
CA GLY A 319 -22.67 15.72 7.75
C GLY A 319 -23.00 16.12 6.31
N SER A 320 -22.05 15.99 5.38
CA SER A 320 -22.19 16.42 3.98
C SER A 320 -22.93 15.40 3.11
N TRP A 321 -23.14 14.18 3.61
CA TRP A 321 -23.83 13.12 2.89
C TRP A 321 -25.34 13.14 3.15
N LYS A 322 -26.15 13.13 2.08
CA LYS A 322 -27.62 13.08 2.18
C LYS A 322 -28.13 11.69 1.83
N GLU A 323 -29.14 11.18 2.54
CA GLU A 323 -29.62 9.80 2.38
C GLU A 323 -30.13 9.45 0.97
N ASN A 324 -30.56 10.45 0.19
CA ASN A 324 -31.04 10.28 -1.18
C ASN A 324 -29.92 10.02 -2.22
N ASP A 325 -28.65 10.12 -1.82
CA ASP A 325 -27.49 10.14 -2.72
C ASP A 325 -26.87 8.75 -2.98
N LYS A 326 -27.64 7.81 -3.52
CA LYS A 326 -27.29 6.36 -3.50
C LYS A 326 -26.29 5.86 -4.58
N SER A 327 -25.42 6.71 -5.13
CA SER A 327 -24.53 6.30 -6.25
C SER A 327 -23.07 6.70 -6.08
N MET A 328 -22.18 5.91 -6.69
CA MET A 328 -20.74 6.21 -6.81
C MET A 328 -20.52 7.58 -7.48
N ILE A 329 -21.32 7.92 -8.50
CA ILE A 329 -21.23 9.21 -9.18
C ILE A 329 -21.48 10.34 -8.19
N LYS A 330 -22.53 10.21 -7.36
CA LYS A 330 -22.87 11.23 -6.37
C LYS A 330 -21.83 11.34 -5.25
N LEU A 331 -21.22 10.22 -4.85
CA LEU A 331 -20.03 10.23 -3.98
C LEU A 331 -18.93 11.11 -4.57
N TYR A 332 -18.52 10.85 -5.80
CA TYR A 332 -17.46 11.64 -6.45
C TYR A 332 -17.85 13.09 -6.73
N MET A 333 -19.12 13.38 -7.06
CA MET A 333 -19.59 14.76 -7.21
C MET A 333 -19.50 15.51 -5.88
N THR A 334 -19.97 14.92 -4.79
CA THR A 334 -19.92 15.53 -3.45
C THR A 334 -18.48 15.75 -2.99
N LEU A 335 -17.59 14.79 -3.24
CA LEU A 335 -16.16 14.94 -2.98
C LEU A 335 -15.51 16.04 -3.83
N THR A 336 -15.92 16.17 -5.10
CA THR A 336 -15.42 17.23 -5.99
C THR A 336 -15.86 18.60 -5.48
N GLU A 337 -17.14 18.74 -5.10
CA GLU A 337 -17.66 19.96 -4.49
C GLU A 337 -16.92 20.31 -3.19
N ARG A 338 -16.69 19.32 -2.31
CA ARG A 338 -15.89 19.49 -1.08
C ARG A 338 -14.47 19.97 -1.41
N PHE A 339 -13.79 19.30 -2.33
CA PHE A 339 -12.43 19.66 -2.71
C PHE A 339 -12.35 21.09 -3.26
N LEU A 340 -13.30 21.49 -4.10
CA LEU A 340 -13.39 22.85 -4.64
C LEU A 340 -13.62 23.88 -3.52
N LYS A 341 -14.54 23.61 -2.59
CA LYS A 341 -14.78 24.49 -1.44
C LYS A 341 -13.53 24.68 -0.59
N HIS A 342 -12.84 23.58 -0.25
CA HIS A 342 -11.60 23.63 0.53
C HIS A 342 -10.49 24.40 -0.20
N HIS A 343 -10.33 24.17 -1.51
CA HIS A 343 -9.34 24.89 -2.32
C HIS A 343 -9.64 26.39 -2.42
N LEU A 344 -10.92 26.76 -2.61
CA LEU A 344 -11.35 28.16 -2.65
C LEU A 344 -11.16 28.86 -1.30
N HIS A 345 -11.50 28.19 -0.21
CA HIS A 345 -11.30 28.71 1.14
C HIS A 345 -9.82 28.93 1.46
N TYR A 346 -8.95 27.98 1.11
CA TYR A 346 -7.50 28.15 1.26
C TYR A 346 -6.96 29.35 0.48
N LYS A 347 -7.43 29.55 -0.76
CA LYS A 347 -7.06 30.73 -1.57
C LYS A 347 -7.53 32.03 -0.93
N TYR A 348 -8.74 32.06 -0.38
CA TYR A 348 -9.28 33.22 0.33
C TYR A 348 -8.41 33.59 1.54
N LEU A 349 -8.07 32.62 2.40
CA LEU A 349 -7.20 32.83 3.56
C LEU A 349 -5.80 33.30 3.16
N LEU A 350 -5.24 32.78 2.06
CA LEU A 350 -3.95 33.22 1.54
C LEU A 350 -4.00 34.68 1.09
N ILE A 351 -5.10 35.10 0.43
CA ILE A 351 -5.31 36.49 0.02
C ILE A 351 -5.39 37.42 1.23
N GLU A 352 -6.16 37.06 2.26
CA GLU A 352 -6.25 37.86 3.49
C GLU A 352 -4.88 38.01 4.17
N LYS A 353 -4.10 36.92 4.22
CA LYS A 353 -2.76 36.94 4.83
C LYS A 353 -1.78 37.83 4.05
N ILE A 354 -1.84 37.81 2.72
CA ILE A 354 -1.04 38.71 1.86
C ILE A 354 -1.46 40.16 2.09
N GLN A 355 -2.77 40.44 2.16
CA GLN A 355 -3.28 41.79 2.40
C GLN A 355 -2.84 42.33 3.77
N GLN A 356 -2.92 41.52 4.83
CA GLN A 356 -2.42 41.88 6.16
C GLN A 356 -0.91 42.15 6.18
N THR A 357 -0.13 41.41 5.38
CA THR A 357 1.33 41.59 5.27
C THR A 357 1.71 42.83 4.45
N LEU A 358 0.86 43.24 3.49
CA LEU A 358 1.08 44.46 2.70
C LEU A 358 0.64 45.74 3.43
N LEU A 359 -0.24 45.61 4.43
CA LEU A 359 -0.76 46.72 5.24
C LEU A 359 0.04 46.95 6.55
N ALA A 360 0.96 46.05 6.87
CA ALA A 360 1.91 46.15 7.98
C ALA A 360 3.28 46.61 7.46
#